data_AF-A0A934EN29-F1
#
_entry.id   AF-A0A934EN29-F1
#
_cell.length_a   1.000
_cell.length_b   1.000
_cell.length_c   1.000
_cell.angle_alpha   90.00
_cell.angle_beta   90.00
_cell.angle_gamma   90.00
#
_symmetry.space_group_name_H-M   'P 1'
#
loop_
_entity.id
_entity.type
_entity.pdbx_description
1 polymer ?
#
loop_
_entity_poly.entity_id
_entity_poly.type
_entity_poly.pdbx_seq_one_letter_code
_entity_poly.pdbx_strand_id
1 'polypeptide(L)'
;MTNILSPFTALCSVGFFAKLSYALARSPVLPLFALYLGAGPEAIGFAVGISTVTGIFFKLPAGALSDVIGRKRTMLIGLVFFAVMPFTYLLVKDYSLLVIIRFIHGLATAIYGPVAMAVVADIAGKNKGEMLSWFSSVTIIGNLLGAPLG
;
A
#
# COMPACT_ATOMS: atom_id res chain seq x y z
N MET A 1 -10.84 -29.51 -14.41
CA MET A 1 -10.50 -28.09 -14.70
C MET A 1 -10.74 -27.25 -13.44
N THR A 2 -9.98 -27.51 -12.37
CA THR A 2 -10.23 -26.95 -11.04
C THR A 2 -9.00 -26.16 -10.57
N ASN A 3 -9.24 -24.96 -10.04
CA ASN A 3 -8.36 -24.18 -9.16
C ASN A 3 -7.22 -23.29 -9.70
N ILE A 4 -7.24 -22.85 -10.96
CA ILE A 4 -6.42 -21.68 -11.37
C ILE A 4 -7.05 -20.36 -10.84
N LEU A 5 -8.34 -20.38 -10.51
CA LEU A 5 -9.09 -19.22 -10.01
C LEU A 5 -8.84 -18.86 -8.54
N SER A 6 -8.24 -19.71 -7.69
CA SER A 6 -8.12 -19.40 -6.24
C SER A 6 -6.96 -18.45 -5.86
N PRO A 7 -5.75 -18.53 -6.46
CA PRO A 7 -4.64 -17.69 -6.01
C PRO A 7 -4.72 -16.26 -6.52
N PHE A 8 -5.13 -16.09 -7.79
CA PHE A 8 -5.25 -14.77 -8.40
C PHE A 8 -6.42 -13.97 -7.81
N THR A 9 -7.57 -14.61 -7.58
CA THR A 9 -8.70 -13.93 -6.93
C THR A 9 -8.34 -13.51 -5.51
N ALA A 10 -7.64 -14.35 -4.75
CA ALA A 10 -7.12 -13.98 -3.42
C ALA A 10 -6.18 -12.76 -3.49
N LEU A 11 -5.26 -12.71 -4.46
CA LEU A 11 -4.40 -11.54 -4.68
C LEU A 11 -5.22 -10.29 -4.99
N CYS A 12 -6.20 -10.39 -5.89
CA CYS A 12 -7.10 -9.28 -6.22
C CYS A 12 -7.90 -8.79 -5.00
N SER A 13 -8.47 -9.70 -4.21
CA SER A 13 -9.21 -9.36 -2.99
C SER A 13 -8.30 -8.67 -1.97
N VAL A 14 -7.10 -9.19 -1.74
CA VAL A 14 -6.12 -8.57 -0.83
C VAL A 14 -5.71 -7.19 -1.36
N GLY A 15 -5.43 -7.06 -2.65
CA GLY A 15 -5.08 -5.79 -3.29
C GLY A 15 -6.19 -4.76 -3.18
N PHE A 16 -7.45 -5.18 -3.36
CA PHE A 16 -8.63 -4.35 -3.16
C PHE A 16 -8.67 -3.79 -1.75
N PHE A 17 -8.69 -4.66 -0.73
CA PHE A 17 -8.83 -4.25 0.67
C PHE A 17 -7.62 -3.46 1.17
N ALA A 18 -6.41 -3.79 0.74
CA ALA A 18 -5.22 -3.01 1.06
C ALA A 18 -5.36 -1.57 0.53
N LYS A 19 -5.79 -1.40 -0.73
CA LYS A 19 -5.92 -0.08 -1.33
C LYS A 19 -7.12 0.70 -0.81
N LEU A 20 -8.22 0.01 -0.50
CA LEU A 20 -9.38 0.57 0.18
C LEU A 20 -9.01 1.13 1.56
N SER A 21 -8.42 0.28 2.42
CA SER A 21 -7.97 0.65 3.77
C SER A 21 -6.98 1.82 3.76
N TYR A 22 -6.04 1.80 2.81
CA TYR A 22 -5.06 2.88 2.69
C TYR A 22 -5.69 4.20 2.25
N ALA A 23 -6.62 4.17 1.29
CA ALA A 23 -7.30 5.38 0.83
C ALA A 23 -8.18 5.98 1.93
N LEU A 24 -8.94 5.15 2.66
CA LEU A 24 -9.73 5.54 3.84
C LEU A 24 -8.89 6.37 4.83
N ALA A 25 -7.71 5.85 5.21
CA ALA A 25 -6.85 6.49 6.20
C ALA A 25 -6.00 7.65 5.63
N ARG A 26 -5.91 7.80 4.30
CA ARG A 26 -5.05 8.81 3.65
C ARG A 26 -5.79 10.08 3.31
N SER A 27 -7.02 10.02 2.84
CA SER A 27 -7.77 11.21 2.44
C SER A 27 -9.26 10.97 2.64
N PRO A 28 -9.98 11.86 3.37
CA PRO A 28 -9.54 13.13 3.98
C PRO A 28 -8.94 13.00 5.40
N VAL A 29 -8.94 11.81 5.99
CA VAL A 29 -8.63 11.60 7.43
C VAL A 29 -7.24 12.09 7.85
N LEU A 30 -6.19 11.75 7.09
CA LEU A 30 -4.82 12.16 7.47
C LEU A 30 -4.65 13.69 7.51
N PRO A 31 -5.01 14.46 6.45
CA PRO A 31 -4.93 15.91 6.50
C PRO A 31 -5.62 16.52 7.73
N LEU A 32 -6.83 16.04 8.05
CA LEU A 32 -7.58 16.52 9.21
C LEU A 32 -6.90 16.15 10.52
N PHE A 33 -6.32 14.96 10.62
CA PHE A 33 -5.58 14.54 11.81
C PHE A 33 -4.28 15.34 12.00
N ALA A 34 -3.54 15.62 10.92
CA ALA A 34 -2.38 16.49 10.98
C ALA A 34 -2.76 17.93 11.40
N LEU A 35 -3.85 18.46 10.87
CA LEU A 35 -4.40 19.76 11.27
C LEU A 35 -4.79 19.79 12.76
N TYR A 36 -5.44 18.72 13.26
CA TYR A 36 -5.79 18.57 14.68
C TYR A 36 -4.55 18.60 15.59
N LEU A 37 -3.42 18.07 15.13
CA LEU A 37 -2.13 18.13 15.82
C LEU A 37 -1.43 19.51 15.71
N GLY A 38 -2.11 20.51 15.14
CA GLY A 38 -1.60 21.88 14.98
C GLY A 38 -0.71 22.10 13.77
N ALA A 39 -0.69 21.17 12.79
CA ALA A 39 0.15 21.31 11.60
C ALA A 39 -0.36 22.40 10.65
N GLY A 40 0.55 23.25 10.16
CA GLY A 40 0.27 24.19 9.06
C GLY A 40 0.16 23.49 7.69
N PRO A 41 -0.27 24.22 6.64
CA PRO A 41 -0.51 23.68 5.31
C PRO A 41 0.70 22.94 4.71
N GLU A 42 1.91 23.47 4.87
CA GLU A 42 3.15 22.89 4.36
C GLU A 42 3.45 21.55 5.05
N ALA A 43 3.26 21.51 6.38
CA ALA A 43 3.45 20.33 7.19
C ALA A 43 2.41 19.24 6.87
N ILE A 44 1.15 19.62 6.62
CA ILE A 44 0.12 18.69 6.14
C ILE A 44 0.53 18.10 4.78
N GLY A 45 0.95 18.95 3.84
CA GLY A 45 1.46 18.53 2.54
C GLY A 45 2.60 17.53 2.66
N PHE A 46 3.56 17.78 3.56
CA PHE A 46 4.66 16.87 3.84
C PHE A 46 4.19 15.53 4.42
N ALA A 47 3.29 15.54 5.41
CA ALA A 47 2.75 14.31 6.01
C ALA A 47 2.00 13.43 5.00
N VAL A 48 1.30 14.04 4.04
CA VAL A 48 0.65 13.33 2.92
C VAL A 48 1.68 12.83 1.91
N GLY A 49 2.69 13.64 1.62
CA GLY A 49 3.70 13.41 0.57
C GLY A 49 4.82 12.45 0.96
N ILE A 50 5.14 12.30 2.25
CA ILE A 50 6.30 11.49 2.70
C ILE A 50 6.18 10.01 2.31
N SER A 51 4.96 9.46 2.23
CA SER A 51 4.75 8.10 1.71
C SER A 51 5.03 7.98 0.19
N THR A 52 4.99 9.09 -0.56
CA THR A 52 5.43 9.11 -1.96
C THR A 52 6.95 9.11 -2.05
N VAL A 53 7.63 9.86 -1.16
CA VAL A 53 9.09 9.88 -1.05
C VAL A 53 9.63 8.47 -0.80
N THR A 54 9.04 7.73 0.15
CA THR A 54 9.42 6.32 0.37
C THR A 54 9.20 5.48 -0.89
N GLY A 55 8.11 5.72 -1.63
CA GLY A 55 7.84 5.06 -2.90
C GLY A 55 8.93 5.29 -3.95
N ILE A 56 9.42 6.53 -4.09
CA ILE A 56 10.47 6.90 -5.06
C ILE A 56 11.76 6.13 -4.77
N PHE A 57 12.21 6.11 -3.52
CA PHE A 57 13.50 5.54 -3.17
C PHE A 57 13.47 4.02 -2.97
N PHE A 58 12.35 3.46 -2.49
CA PHE A 58 12.34 2.07 -1.99
C PHE A 58 11.56 1.07 -2.86
N LYS A 59 10.73 1.50 -3.81
CA LYS A 59 10.00 0.53 -4.66
C LYS A 59 10.93 -0.33 -5.52
N LEU A 60 11.92 0.29 -6.17
CA LEU A 60 12.90 -0.40 -7.01
C LEU A 60 13.76 -1.36 -6.18
N PRO A 61 14.40 -0.92 -5.07
CA PRO A 61 15.12 -1.82 -4.18
C PRO A 61 14.26 -2.94 -3.61
N ALA A 62 13.02 -2.68 -3.21
CA ALA A 62 12.14 -3.71 -2.67
C ALA A 62 11.77 -4.77 -3.73
N GLY A 63 11.55 -4.35 -4.98
CA GLY A 63 11.37 -5.26 -6.11
C GLY A 63 12.59 -6.15 -6.30
N ALA A 64 13.79 -5.58 -6.40
CA ALA A 64 15.03 -6.32 -6.56
C ALA A 64 15.30 -7.27 -5.38
N LEU A 65 15.06 -6.81 -4.14
CA LEU A 65 15.20 -7.64 -2.95
C LEU A 65 14.25 -8.84 -2.98
N SER A 66 13.05 -8.66 -3.54
CA SER A 66 12.06 -9.73 -3.65
C SER A 66 12.48 -10.84 -4.62
N ASP A 67 13.30 -10.53 -5.62
CA ASP A 67 13.85 -11.52 -6.55
C ASP A 67 14.88 -12.43 -5.87
N VAL A 68 15.56 -11.94 -4.82
CA VAL A 68 16.56 -12.70 -4.05
C VAL A 68 15.93 -13.45 -2.88
N ILE A 69 15.11 -12.78 -2.06
CA ILE A 69 14.51 -13.37 -0.84
C ILE A 69 13.32 -14.27 -1.18
N GLY A 70 12.73 -14.08 -2.35
CA GLY A 70 11.52 -14.74 -2.81
C GLY A 70 10.31 -13.81 -2.73
N ARG A 71 9.59 -13.74 -3.84
CA ARG A 71 8.49 -12.78 -4.06
C ARG A 71 7.32 -12.97 -3.11
N LYS A 72 6.87 -14.21 -2.91
CA LYS A 72 5.78 -14.53 -1.98
C LYS A 72 6.10 -14.09 -0.55
N ARG A 73 7.30 -14.39 -0.05
CA ARG A 73 7.72 -14.04 1.32
C ARG A 73 7.78 -12.52 1.48
N THR A 74 8.44 -11.85 0.55
CA THR A 74 8.60 -10.38 0.57
C THR A 74 7.25 -9.66 0.49
N MET A 75 6.34 -10.14 -0.37
CA MET A 75 4.98 -9.62 -0.47
C MET A 75 4.21 -9.75 0.85
N LEU A 76 4.26 -10.93 1.49
CA LEU A 76 3.56 -11.17 2.75
C LEU A 76 4.11 -10.32 3.89
N ILE A 77 5.43 -10.15 3.97
CA ILE A 77 6.06 -9.23 4.94
C ILE A 77 5.54 -7.81 4.71
N GLY A 78 5.64 -7.30 3.48
CA GLY A 78 5.13 -5.97 3.15
C GLY A 78 3.65 -5.79 3.48
N LEU A 79 2.83 -6.81 3.19
CA LEU A 79 1.40 -6.83 3.48
C LEU A 79 1.09 -6.79 4.98
N VAL A 80 1.82 -7.56 5.80
CA VAL A 80 1.63 -7.57 7.26
C VAL A 80 1.96 -6.19 7.83
N PHE A 81 3.10 -5.60 7.45
CA PHE A 81 3.44 -4.25 7.88
C PHE A 81 2.38 -3.24 7.42
N PHE A 82 1.94 -3.34 6.17
CA PHE A 82 0.90 -2.47 5.63
C PHE A 82 -0.41 -2.57 6.42
N ALA A 83 -0.82 -3.78 6.80
CA ALA A 83 -2.04 -4.01 7.56
C ALA A 83 -1.95 -3.54 9.02
N VAL A 84 -0.77 -3.66 9.64
CA VAL A 84 -0.57 -3.32 11.06
C VAL A 84 -0.36 -1.82 11.27
N MET A 85 0.30 -1.12 10.34
CA MET A 85 0.66 0.29 10.53
C MET A 85 -0.53 1.23 10.82
N PRO A 86 -1.71 1.10 10.20
CA PRO A 86 -2.89 1.93 10.55
C PRO A 86 -3.24 1.93 12.04
N PHE A 87 -3.07 0.83 12.76
CA PHE A 87 -3.39 0.77 14.19
C PHE A 87 -2.44 1.59 15.05
N THR A 88 -1.21 1.82 14.59
CA THR A 88 -0.22 2.63 15.30
C THR A 88 -0.56 4.13 15.30
N TYR A 89 -1.45 4.58 14.42
CA TYR A 89 -1.92 5.98 14.40
C TYR A 89 -2.68 6.35 15.68
N LEU A 90 -3.27 5.37 16.37
CA LEU A 90 -3.95 5.57 17.66
C LEU A 90 -2.99 6.03 18.78
N LEU A 91 -1.68 5.86 18.58
CA LEU A 91 -0.65 6.24 19.55
C LEU A 91 -0.05 7.62 19.27
N VAL A 92 -0.43 8.27 18.16
CA VAL A 92 0.12 9.55 17.73
C VAL A 92 -0.40 10.68 18.62
N LYS A 93 0.52 11.44 19.22
CA LYS A 93 0.22 12.58 20.12
C LYS A 93 0.71 13.91 19.58
N ASP A 94 1.59 13.88 18.58
CA ASP A 94 2.24 15.04 18.00
C ASP A 94 2.57 14.78 16.53
N TYR A 95 2.85 15.87 15.81
CA TYR A 95 3.12 15.83 14.38
C TYR A 95 4.39 15.04 14.02
N SER A 96 5.44 15.11 14.84
CA SER A 96 6.69 14.41 14.55
C SER A 96 6.49 12.90 14.55
N LEU A 97 5.75 12.37 15.53
CA LEU A 97 5.40 10.95 15.57
C LEU A 97 4.50 10.55 14.39
N LEU A 98 3.57 11.41 13.97
CA LEU A 98 2.75 11.17 12.77
C LEU A 98 3.62 10.96 11.52
N VAL A 99 4.63 11.83 11.31
CA VAL A 99 5.53 11.77 10.16
C VAL A 99 6.36 10.49 10.17
N ILE A 100 6.88 10.08 11.34
CA ILE A 100 7.65 8.83 11.48
C ILE A 100 6.77 7.63 11.09
N ILE A 101 5.56 7.55 11.64
CA ILE A 101 4.63 6.47 11.32
C ILE A 101 4.24 6.50 9.82
N ARG A 102 4.05 7.69 9.23
CA ARG A 102 3.77 7.83 7.78
C ARG A 102 4.92 7.39 6.90
N PHE A 103 6.15 7.62 7.33
CA PHE A 103 7.34 7.12 6.64
C PHE A 103 7.40 5.59 6.69
N ILE A 104 7.22 4.98 7.87
CA ILE A 104 7.23 3.51 8.02
C ILE A 104 6.09 2.86 7.25
N HIS A 105 4.88 3.42 7.33
CA HIS A 105 3.75 2.93 6.54
C HIS A 105 4.01 3.10 5.04
N GLY A 106 4.64 4.21 4.64
CA GLY A 106 5.10 4.45 3.28
C GLY A 106 6.07 3.37 2.77
N LEU A 107 7.03 2.93 3.60
CA LEU A 107 7.93 1.82 3.27
C LEU A 107 7.17 0.51 3.06
N ALA A 108 6.19 0.20 3.92
CA ALA A 108 5.35 -0.98 3.73
C ALA A 108 4.62 -0.94 2.38
N THR A 109 4.11 0.23 1.97
CA THR A 109 3.48 0.41 0.65
C THR A 109 4.48 0.26 -0.50
N ALA A 110 5.72 0.72 -0.30
CA ALA A 110 6.80 0.62 -1.28
C ALA A 110 7.30 -0.81 -1.48
N ILE A 111 7.13 -1.68 -0.48
CA ILE A 111 7.40 -3.11 -0.57
C ILE A 111 6.21 -3.84 -1.21
N TYR A 112 5.02 -3.73 -0.62
CA TYR A 112 3.86 -4.52 -1.05
C TYR A 112 3.50 -4.28 -2.53
N GLY A 113 3.43 -3.01 -2.96
CA GLY A 113 2.95 -2.64 -4.31
C GLY A 113 3.70 -3.32 -5.46
N PRO A 114 5.01 -3.04 -5.65
CA PRO A 114 5.76 -3.63 -6.76
C PRO A 114 5.90 -5.15 -6.63
N VAL A 115 6.04 -5.68 -5.43
CA VAL A 115 6.21 -7.13 -5.22
C VAL A 115 4.92 -7.89 -5.51
N ALA A 116 3.75 -7.34 -5.17
CA ALA A 116 2.46 -7.94 -5.52
C ALA A 116 2.27 -7.98 -7.05
N MET A 117 2.62 -6.92 -7.77
CA MET A 117 2.59 -6.93 -9.25
C MET A 117 3.55 -7.96 -9.83
N ALA A 118 4.74 -8.10 -9.25
CA ALA A 118 5.70 -9.14 -9.61
C ALA A 118 5.13 -10.57 -9.40
N VAL A 119 4.48 -10.83 -8.26
CA VAL A 119 3.82 -12.12 -8.00
C VAL A 119 2.71 -12.39 -9.03
N VAL A 120 1.88 -11.40 -9.35
CA VAL A 120 0.83 -11.53 -10.39
C VAL A 120 1.47 -11.86 -11.73
N ALA A 121 2.55 -11.17 -12.10
CA ALA A 121 3.28 -11.42 -13.34
C ALA A 121 3.83 -12.85 -13.44
N ASP A 122 4.30 -13.43 -12.34
CA ASP A 122 4.88 -14.79 -12.35
C ASP A 122 3.83 -15.88 -12.51
N ILE A 123 2.65 -15.70 -11.90
CA ILE A 123 1.56 -16.68 -12.01
C ILE A 123 0.77 -16.55 -13.31
N ALA A 124 0.95 -15.46 -14.06
CA ALA A 124 0.10 -15.14 -15.20
C ALA A 124 0.43 -15.91 -16.49
N GLY A 125 1.61 -16.54 -16.57
CA GLY A 125 2.03 -17.29 -17.75
C GLY A 125 1.91 -16.44 -19.04
N LYS A 126 1.12 -16.92 -20.01
CA LYS A 126 0.89 -16.22 -21.28
C LYS A 126 -0.05 -14.99 -21.16
N ASN A 127 -0.84 -14.90 -20.10
CA ASN A 127 -1.88 -13.86 -19.93
C ASN A 127 -1.40 -12.69 -19.06
N LYS A 128 -0.10 -12.39 -19.09
CA LYS A 128 0.55 -11.40 -18.20
C LYS A 128 -0.09 -10.01 -18.28
N GLY A 129 -0.36 -9.51 -19.49
CA GLY A 129 -1.01 -8.21 -19.67
C GLY A 129 -2.42 -8.17 -19.08
N GLU A 130 -3.22 -9.21 -19.32
CA GLU A 130 -4.60 -9.31 -18.85
C GLU A 130 -4.66 -9.37 -17.30
N MET A 131 -3.89 -10.25 -16.67
CA MET A 131 -3.93 -10.41 -15.21
C MET A 131 -3.38 -9.20 -14.48
N LEU A 132 -2.32 -8.55 -15.01
CA LEU A 132 -1.84 -7.28 -14.46
C LEU A 132 -2.87 -6.17 -14.60
N SER A 133 -3.60 -6.12 -15.73
CA SER A 133 -4.67 -5.14 -15.95
C SER A 133 -5.82 -5.35 -14.96
N TRP A 134 -6.29 -6.59 -14.79
CA TRP A 134 -7.33 -6.93 -13.80
C TRP A 134 -6.91 -6.59 -12.38
N PHE A 135 -5.70 -6.99 -11.96
CA PHE A 135 -5.19 -6.66 -10.63
C PHE A 135 -5.11 -5.14 -10.42
N SER A 136 -4.58 -4.40 -11.40
CA SER A 136 -4.49 -2.94 -11.34
C SER A 136 -5.88 -2.30 -11.24
N SER A 137 -6.83 -2.75 -12.05
CA SER A 137 -8.21 -2.25 -12.05
C SER A 137 -8.86 -2.42 -10.69
N VAL A 138 -8.78 -3.62 -10.09
CA VAL A 138 -9.33 -3.89 -8.76
C VAL A 138 -8.68 -3.01 -7.69
N THR A 139 -7.37 -2.82 -7.73
CA THR A 139 -6.66 -1.94 -6.79
C THR A 139 -7.03 -0.46 -6.93
N ILE A 140 -7.32 0.01 -8.15
CA ILE A 140 -7.80 1.37 -8.42
C ILE A 140 -9.22 1.54 -7.86
N ILE A 141 -10.11 0.56 -8.07
CA ILE A 141 -11.48 0.61 -7.52
C ILE A 141 -11.42 0.70 -5.99
N GLY A 142 -10.59 -0.12 -5.33
CA GLY A 142 -10.39 -0.03 -3.88
C GLY A 142 -9.93 1.37 -3.45
N ASN A 143 -8.95 1.94 -4.15
CA ASN A 143 -8.47 3.29 -3.84
C ASN A 143 -9.54 4.37 -4.06
N LEU A 144 -10.36 4.24 -5.10
CA LEU A 144 -11.43 5.19 -5.43
C LEU A 144 -12.54 5.17 -4.37
N LEU A 145 -12.96 3.97 -3.95
CA LEU A 145 -14.01 3.80 -2.95
C LEU A 145 -13.54 4.17 -1.53
N GLY A 146 -12.25 4.10 -1.26
CA GLY A 146 -11.75 4.35 0.09
C GLY A 146 -11.83 5.81 0.50
N ALA A 147 -11.55 6.77 -0.40
CA ALA A 147 -11.54 8.18 0.00
C ALA A 147 -12.93 8.74 0.42
N PRO A 148 -14.06 8.39 -0.25
CA PRO A 148 -15.38 8.83 0.18
C PRO A 148 -15.92 8.16 1.45
N LEU A 149 -15.39 6.98 1.81
CA LEU A 149 -15.86 6.19 2.95
C LEU A 149 -15.15 6.54 4.27
N GLY A 150 -14.06 7.33 4.21
CA GLY A 150 -13.25 7.73 5.36
C GLY A 150 -13.49 9.18 5.72
#